data_AF-A0A1Y4JHM5-F1
#
_entry.id   AF-A0A1Y4JHM5-F1
#
_cell.length_a   1.000
_cell.length_b   1.000
_cell.length_c   1.000
_cell.angle_alpha   90.00
_cell.angle_beta   90.00
_cell.angle_gamma   90.00
#
_symmetry.space_group_name_H-M   'P 1'
#
loop_
_entity.id
_entity.type
_entity.pdbx_description
1 polymer ?
#
loop_
_entity_poly.entity_id
_entity_poly.type
_entity_poly.pdbx_seq_one_letter_code
_entity_poly.pdbx_strand_id
1 'polypeptide(L)' 'MKLTKRQRKALTAIAIIAVVLLYGIAGRVDYTDAVILHMPQSAYDEIKDTLGEGASEYDIAKYYKKNYR' A
#
# COMPACT_ATOMS: atom_id res chain seq x y z
N MET A 1 24.81 30.51 0.93
CA MET A 1 25.13 29.59 -0.19
C MET A 1 23.91 29.49 -1.11
N LYS A 2 24.00 29.94 -2.38
CA LYS A 2 22.86 29.91 -3.32
C LYS A 2 22.86 28.59 -4.10
N LEU A 3 21.75 27.85 -4.06
CA LEU A 3 21.57 26.61 -4.84
C LEU A 3 21.62 26.91 -6.34
N THR A 4 22.40 26.11 -7.07
CA THR A 4 22.50 26.20 -8.53
C THR A 4 21.19 25.76 -9.19
N LYS A 5 20.94 26.20 -10.44
CA LYS A 5 19.73 25.82 -11.20
C LYS A 5 19.57 24.29 -11.31
N ARG A 6 20.69 23.55 -11.43
CA ARG A 6 20.68 22.07 -11.48
C ARG A 6 20.27 21.44 -10.16
N GLN A 7 20.80 21.94 -9.03
CA GLN A 7 20.43 21.43 -7.70
C GLN A 7 18.95 21.67 -7.38
N ARG A 8 18.38 22.83 -7.79
CA ARG A 8 16.94 23.07 -7.60
C ARG A 8 16.08 22.09 -8.39
N LYS A 9 16.42 21.82 -9.66
CA LYS A 9 15.70 20.83 -10.48
C LYS A 9 15.77 19.43 -9.86
N ALA A 10 16.93 19.02 -9.35
CA ALA A 10 17.08 17.73 -8.69
C ALA A 10 16.23 17.64 -7.41
N LEU A 11 16.22 18.69 -6.58
CA LEU A 11 15.39 18.76 -5.38
C LEU A 11 13.89 18.69 -5.71
N THR A 12 13.45 19.40 -6.76
CA THR A 12 12.06 19.32 -7.23
C THR A 12 11.70 17.91 -7.68
N ALA A 13 12.57 17.25 -8.44
CA ALA A 13 12.33 15.86 -8.88
C ALA A 13 12.23 14.89 -7.68
N ILE A 14 13.13 15.02 -6.70
CA ILE A 14 13.08 14.21 -5.47
C ILE A 14 11.79 14.48 -4.69
N ALA A 15 11.37 15.74 -4.57
CA ALA A 15 10.13 16.10 -3.90
C ALA A 15 8.90 15.47 -4.59
N ILE A 16 8.85 15.49 -5.92
CA ILE A 16 7.77 14.85 -6.69
C ILE A 16 7.76 13.34 -6.45
N ILE A 17 8.92 12.68 -6.52
CA ILE A 17 9.02 11.24 -6.28
C ILE A 17 8.56 10.92 -4.86
N ALA A 18 8.99 11.68 -3.86
CA ALA A 18 8.57 11.49 -2.48
C ALA A 18 7.06 11.62 -2.32
N VAL A 19 6.44 12.63 -2.95
CA VAL A 19 4.98 12.81 -2.94
C VAL A 19 4.27 11.62 -3.58
N VAL A 20 4.73 11.15 -4.76
CA VAL A 20 4.14 9.99 -5.43
C VAL A 20 4.25 8.72 -4.58
N LEU A 21 5.38 8.50 -3.92
CA LEU A 21 5.56 7.36 -3.02
C LEU A 21 4.60 7.42 -1.82
N LEU A 22 4.43 8.61 -1.21
CA LEU A 22 3.47 8.79 -0.11
C LEU A 22 2.03 8.52 -0.55
N TYR A 23 1.62 9.01 -1.72
CA TYR A 23 0.30 8.69 -2.28
C TYR A 23 0.14 7.20 -2.58
N GLY A 24 1.19 6.52 -3.07
CA GLY A 24 1.16 5.08 -3.29
C GLY A 24 0.97 4.29 -2.00
N ILE A 25 1.59 4.72 -0.90
CA ILE A 25 1.42 4.11 0.42
C ILE A 25 0.00 4.36 0.95
N ALA A 26 -0.49 5.60 0.89
CA ALA A 26 -1.84 5.95 1.33
C ALA A 26 -2.91 5.15 0.57
N GLY A 27 -2.81 5.08 -0.76
CA GLY A 27 -3.73 4.28 -1.56
C GLY A 27 -3.68 2.79 -1.25
N ARG A 28 -2.52 2.25 -0.84
CA ARG A 28 -2.40 0.86 -0.38
C ARG A 28 -3.14 0.64 0.93
N VAL A 29 -3.05 1.58 1.87
CA VAL A 29 -3.76 1.54 3.16
C VAL A 29 -5.27 1.62 2.91
N ASP A 30 -5.74 2.64 2.19
CA ASP A 30 -7.16 2.83 1.88
C ASP A 30 -7.76 1.60 1.19
N TYR A 31 -7.03 1.02 0.23
CA TYR A 31 -7.44 -0.23 -0.43
C TYR A 31 -7.55 -1.40 0.55
N THR A 32 -6.54 -1.56 1.42
CA THR A 32 -6.49 -2.66 2.37
C THR A 32 -7.65 -2.58 3.35
N ASP A 33 -7.84 -1.40 3.95
CA ASP A 33 -8.92 -1.14 4.90
C ASP A 33 -10.29 -1.38 4.27
N ALA A 34 -10.51 -0.87 3.06
CA ALA A 34 -11.78 -1.05 2.36
C ALA A 34 -12.10 -2.52 2.06
N VAL A 35 -11.08 -3.34 1.77
CA VAL A 35 -11.29 -4.78 1.52
C VAL A 35 -11.50 -5.53 2.82
N ILE A 36 -10.67 -5.30 3.84
CA ILE A 36 -10.74 -6.01 5.12
C ILE A 36 -12.04 -5.67 5.85
N LEU A 37 -12.43 -4.40 5.89
CA LEU A 37 -13.67 -3.95 6.55
C LEU A 37 -14.91 -4.67 6.02
N HIS A 38 -14.91 -5.04 4.73
CA HIS A 38 -16.00 -5.73 4.07
C HIS A 38 -15.76 -7.23 3.89
N MET A 39 -14.67 -7.77 4.46
CA MET A 39 -14.34 -9.18 4.40
C MET A 39 -15.11 -9.95 5.47
N PRO A 40 -15.78 -11.06 5.13
CA PRO A 40 -16.32 -11.97 6.14
C PRO A 40 -15.18 -12.52 7.01
N GLN A 41 -15.37 -12.54 8.33
CA GLN A 41 -14.36 -13.00 9.29
C GLN A 41 -13.85 -14.42 8.96
N SER A 42 -14.75 -15.32 8.55
CA SER A 42 -14.38 -16.69 8.18
C SER A 42 -13.39 -16.75 7.01
N ALA A 43 -13.53 -15.85 6.02
CA ALA A 43 -12.61 -15.76 4.90
C ALA A 43 -11.28 -15.13 5.32
N TYR A 44 -11.32 -14.15 6.24
CA TYR A 44 -10.10 -13.56 6.79
C TYR A 44 -9.25 -14.60 7.51
N ASP A 45 -9.87 -15.39 8.40
CA ASP A 45 -9.18 -16.41 9.18
C ASP A 45 -8.63 -17.53 8.28
N GLU A 46 -9.40 -18.01 7.30
CA GLU A 46 -8.96 -19.01 6.32
C GLU A 46 -7.75 -18.52 5.50
N ILE A 47 -7.79 -17.27 5.05
CA ILE A 47 -6.68 -16.69 4.27
C ILE A 47 -5.45 -16.49 5.15
N LYS A 48 -5.63 -16.05 6.40
CA LYS A 48 -4.53 -15.89 7.35
C LYS A 48 -3.84 -17.22 7.63
N ASP A 49 -4.60 -18.30 7.81
CA ASP A 49 -4.06 -19.65 7.95
C ASP A 49 -3.35 -20.12 6.66
N THR A 50 -3.87 -19.75 5.49
CA THR A 50 -3.29 -20.11 4.19
C THR A 50 -1.97 -19.38 3.91
N LEU A 51 -1.89 -18.08 4.25
CA LEU A 51 -0.70 -17.25 4.00
C LEU A 51 0.33 -17.32 5.14
N GLY A 52 -0.08 -17.77 6.33
CA GLY A 52 0.73 -17.87 7.53
C GLY A 52 0.80 -16.57 8.35
N GLU A 53 1.32 -16.67 9.58
CA GLU A 53 1.31 -15.59 10.58
C GLU A 53 2.07 -14.31 10.18
N GLY A 54 2.94 -14.39 9.17
CA GLY A 54 3.71 -13.24 8.65
C GLY A 54 3.01 -12.45 7.55
N ALA A 55 1.83 -12.88 7.10
CA ALA A 55 1.10 -12.21 6.03
C ALA A 55 0.65 -10.81 6.45
N SER A 56 0.97 -9.80 5.64
CA SER A 56 0.44 -8.46 5.89
C SER A 56 -1.05 -8.42 5.57
N GLU A 57 -1.77 -7.51 6.22
CA GLU A 57 -3.18 -7.24 5.92
C GLU A 57 -3.41 -6.92 4.44
N TYR A 58 -2.48 -6.23 3.79
CA TYR A 58 -2.55 -5.99 2.34
C TYR A 58 -2.49 -7.30 1.55
N ASP A 59 -1.67 -8.27 1.95
CA ASP A 59 -1.56 -9.55 1.27
C ASP A 59 -2.85 -10.37 1.45
N ILE A 60 -3.45 -10.33 2.64
CA ILE A 60 -4.76 -10.92 2.92
C ILE A 60 -5.84 -10.26 2.06
N ALA A 61 -5.92 -8.93 2.05
CA ALA A 61 -6.85 -8.15 1.23
C ALA A 61 -6.69 -8.45 -0.27
N LYS A 62 -5.44 -8.51 -0.76
CA LYS A 62 -5.13 -8.82 -2.15
C LYS A 62 -5.50 -10.26 -2.50
N TYR A 63 -5.24 -11.21 -1.62
CA TYR A 63 -5.61 -12.60 -1.81
C TYR A 63 -7.13 -12.77 -1.87
N TYR A 64 -7.85 -12.14 -0.93
CA TYR A 64 -9.32 -12.15 -0.89
C TYR A 64 -9.90 -11.61 -2.19
N LYS A 65 -9.44 -10.43 -2.64
CA LYS A 65 -9.89 -9.80 -3.88
C LYS A 65 -9.60 -10.63 -5.13
N LYS A 66 -8.58 -11.49 -5.11
CA LYS A 66 -8.20 -12.33 -6.27
C LYS A 66 -8.99 -13.63 -6.34
N ASN A 67 -9.35 -14.20 -5.19
CA ASN A 67 -9.89 -15.57 -5.12
C ASN A 67 -11.37 -15.63 -4.73
N TYR A 68 -11.89 -14.62 -4.04
CA TYR A 68 -13.26 -14.63 -3.51
C TYR A 68 -14.18 -13.59 -4.17
N ARG A 69 -13.63 -12.67 -4.98
CA ARG A 69 -14.36 -11.56 -5.60
C ARG A 69 -13.85 -11.26 -7.00
#